data_AF-A0A8C0ZAY2-F1
#
_entry.id   AF-A0A8C0ZAY2-F1
#
_cell.length_a   1.000
_cell.length_b   1.000
_cell.length_c   1.000
_cell.angle_alpha   90.00
_cell.angle_beta   90.00
_cell.angle_gamma   90.00
#
_symmetry.space_group_name_H-M   'P 1'
#
loop_
_entity.id
_entity.type
_entity.pdbx_description
1 polymer ?
#
loop_
_entity_poly.entity_id
_entity_poly.type
_entity_poly.pdbx_seq_one_letter_code
_entity_poly.pdbx_strand_id
1 'polypeptide(L)'
;NLIFLILLICLLEYSLHLLIPSPVPTELHLPRPHLSVLPGHEVIAGADVMFRCSSTHPSTSCYLYLEGQIRAQLLSRERGDYNLSHVQNGDSGRYSCQCYTINASREWSAVSNTLDLVPRISLGCPLALCVPLDPLLSPREGWDLPVGGSPVTVPCVPADYTLCNAVRLALAAALLLLMLLMLLGPLTVGAARSHCWRSRC
;
A
#
# COMPACT_ATOMS: atom_id res chain seq x y z
N ASN A 1 -11.17 43.42 26.53
CA ASN A 1 -9.74 43.33 26.17
C ASN A 1 -9.62 42.84 24.74
N LEU A 2 -9.11 43.68 23.84
CA LEU A 2 -9.02 43.43 22.38
C LEU A 2 -8.30 42.11 22.04
N ILE A 3 -7.30 41.75 22.83
CA ILE A 3 -6.52 40.51 22.72
C ILE A 3 -7.41 39.26 22.84
N PHE A 4 -8.39 39.29 23.75
CA PHE A 4 -9.32 38.18 23.95
C PHE A 4 -10.25 37.99 22.74
N LEU A 5 -10.66 39.10 22.12
CA LEU A 5 -11.51 39.07 20.92
C LEU A 5 -10.75 38.47 19.72
N ILE A 6 -9.48 38.85 19.54
CA ILE A 6 -8.61 38.32 18.48
C ILE A 6 -8.37 36.83 18.66
N LEU A 7 -8.07 36.38 19.90
CA LEU A 7 -7.89 34.96 20.21
C LEU A 7 -9.18 34.16 19.93
N LEU A 8 -10.34 34.71 20.28
CA LEU A 8 -11.62 34.05 20.02
C LEU A 8 -11.89 33.92 18.51
N ILE A 9 -11.62 34.96 17.73
CA ILE A 9 -11.77 34.93 16.27
C ILE A 9 -10.81 33.92 15.64
N CYS A 10 -9.53 33.91 16.02
CA CYS A 10 -8.56 32.93 15.54
C CYS A 10 -8.93 31.50 15.92
N LEU A 11 -9.48 31.28 17.13
CA LEU A 11 -9.94 29.96 17.56
C LEU A 11 -11.19 29.50 16.80
N LEU A 12 -12.11 30.41 16.48
CA LEU A 12 -13.28 30.13 15.65
C LEU A 12 -12.87 29.81 14.21
N GLU A 13 -11.93 30.55 13.62
CA GLU A 13 -11.39 30.27 12.29
C GLU A 13 -10.65 28.93 12.22
N TYR A 14 -9.83 28.62 13.24
CA TYR A 14 -9.12 27.34 13.33
C TYR A 14 -10.07 26.16 13.52
N SER A 15 -11.08 26.31 14.38
CA SER A 15 -12.10 25.29 14.61
C SER A 15 -12.95 25.05 13.37
N LEU A 16 -13.28 26.11 12.61
CA LEU A 16 -13.98 25.99 11.33
C LEU A 16 -13.12 25.25 10.29
N HIS A 17 -11.81 25.49 10.27
CA HIS A 17 -10.84 24.76 9.43
C HIS A 17 -10.71 23.27 9.79
N LEU A 18 -10.90 22.91 11.06
CA LEU A 18 -10.93 21.51 11.53
C LEU A 18 -12.27 20.82 11.30
N LEU A 19 -13.36 21.59 11.20
CA LEU A 19 -14.72 21.10 10.97
C LEU A 19 -15.00 20.86 9.49
N ILE A 20 -14.30 21.58 8.60
CA ILE A 20 -14.19 21.21 7.20
C ILE A 20 -13.40 19.90 7.19
N PRO A 21 -14.02 18.75 6.85
CA PRO A 21 -13.22 17.57 6.54
C PRO A 21 -12.23 18.05 5.48
N SER A 22 -10.92 17.82 5.67
CA SER A 22 -9.97 17.95 4.55
C SER A 22 -10.71 17.39 3.34
N PRO A 23 -10.84 18.12 2.22
CA PRO A 23 -11.42 17.51 1.04
C PRO A 23 -10.66 16.21 0.90
N VAL A 24 -11.35 15.08 1.09
CA VAL A 24 -10.81 13.79 0.71
C VAL A 24 -10.44 14.08 -0.73
N PRO A 25 -9.14 14.08 -1.10
CA PRO A 25 -8.77 14.40 -2.46
C PRO A 25 -9.65 13.50 -3.29
N THR A 26 -10.58 14.11 -4.02
CA THR A 26 -11.49 13.37 -4.88
C THR A 26 -10.53 12.67 -5.80
N GLU A 27 -10.36 11.36 -5.62
CA GLU A 27 -9.20 10.67 -6.16
C GLU A 27 -9.11 11.01 -7.64
N LEU A 28 -8.06 11.75 -8.01
CA LEU A 28 -7.54 11.79 -9.38
C LEU A 28 -6.88 10.43 -9.64
N HIS A 29 -7.60 9.33 -9.36
CA HIS A 29 -7.10 7.99 -9.59
C HIS A 29 -7.20 7.71 -11.06
N LEU A 30 -6.07 7.27 -11.61
CA LEU A 30 -6.08 6.74 -12.95
C LEU A 30 -7.10 5.60 -13.00
N PRO A 31 -7.81 5.46 -14.14
CA PRO A 31 -8.72 4.35 -14.34
C PRO A 31 -7.98 3.03 -14.13
N ARG A 32 -8.72 2.06 -13.60
CA ARG A 32 -8.18 0.74 -13.32
C ARG A 32 -7.58 0.13 -14.59
N PRO A 33 -6.33 -0.36 -14.57
CA PRO A 33 -5.72 -1.00 -15.70
C PRO A 33 -6.30 -2.40 -15.91
N HIS A 34 -6.21 -2.89 -17.14
CA HIS A 34 -6.66 -4.24 -17.51
C HIS A 34 -5.45 -5.16 -17.70
N LEU A 35 -5.40 -6.24 -16.93
CA LEU A 35 -4.39 -7.28 -17.00
C LEU A 35 -4.89 -8.45 -17.85
N SER A 36 -4.04 -8.88 -18.79
CA SER A 36 -4.28 -10.05 -19.65
C SER A 36 -3.01 -10.90 -19.73
N VAL A 37 -3.18 -12.17 -20.10
CA VAL A 37 -2.07 -13.11 -20.28
C VAL A 37 -2.26 -13.84 -21.60
N LEU A 38 -1.17 -14.07 -22.34
CA LEU A 38 -1.15 -14.87 -23.57
C LEU A 38 -0.17 -16.03 -23.40
N PRO A 39 -0.49 -17.26 -23.88
CA PRO A 39 -1.69 -17.64 -24.63
C PRO A 39 -2.96 -17.79 -23.76
N GLY A 40 -2.82 -17.87 -22.44
CA GLY A 40 -3.93 -18.04 -21.51
C GLY A 40 -3.44 -18.18 -20.08
N HIS A 41 -4.37 -18.32 -19.13
CA HIS A 41 -4.08 -18.44 -17.70
C HIS A 41 -3.79 -19.89 -17.27
N GLU A 42 -4.23 -20.87 -18.05
CA GLU A 42 -3.84 -22.27 -17.91
C GLU A 42 -2.81 -22.60 -18.98
N VAL A 43 -1.59 -22.94 -18.55
CA VAL A 43 -0.48 -23.22 -19.47
C VAL A 43 0.24 -24.47 -19.04
N ILE A 44 0.96 -25.10 -19.98
CA ILE A 44 1.83 -26.23 -19.66
C ILE A 44 3.11 -25.71 -18.99
N ALA A 45 3.57 -26.39 -17.94
CA ALA A 45 4.87 -26.11 -17.34
C ALA A 45 5.98 -26.22 -18.41
N GLY A 46 6.85 -25.21 -18.47
CA GLY A 46 7.87 -25.03 -19.51
C GLY A 46 7.43 -24.14 -20.67
N ALA A 47 6.15 -23.73 -20.73
CA ALA A 47 5.68 -22.77 -21.73
C ALA A 47 6.12 -21.34 -21.42
N ASP A 48 6.14 -20.49 -22.44
CA ASP A 48 6.35 -19.06 -22.31
C ASP A 48 5.01 -18.33 -22.26
N VAL A 49 4.89 -17.35 -21.35
CA VAL A 49 3.70 -16.53 -21.19
C VAL A 49 4.03 -15.05 -21.21
N MET A 50 3.14 -14.25 -21.79
CA MET A 50 3.24 -12.80 -21.82
C MET A 50 2.12 -12.21 -20.97
N PHE A 51 2.49 -11.51 -19.90
CA PHE A 51 1.59 -10.65 -19.15
C PHE A 51 1.53 -9.28 -19.82
N ARG A 52 0.32 -8.81 -20.08
CA ARG A 52 0.06 -7.51 -20.68
C ARG A 52 -0.85 -6.69 -19.78
N CYS A 53 -0.31 -5.61 -19.25
CA CYS A 53 -1.04 -4.61 -18.48
C CYS A 53 -1.33 -3.41 -19.38
N SER A 54 -2.62 -3.11 -19.56
CA SER A 54 -3.09 -2.03 -20.43
C SER A 54 -3.75 -0.91 -19.63
N SER A 55 -3.29 0.32 -19.86
CA SER A 55 -3.82 1.55 -19.29
C SER A 55 -4.35 2.43 -20.42
N THR A 56 -5.49 3.09 -20.21
CA THR A 56 -6.05 4.06 -21.17
C THR A 56 -5.32 5.40 -21.14
N HIS A 57 -4.51 5.64 -20.09
CA HIS A 57 -3.75 6.88 -19.94
C HIS A 57 -2.40 6.75 -20.65
N PRO A 58 -2.02 7.74 -21.47
CA PRO A 58 -0.70 7.77 -22.08
C PRO A 58 0.39 7.97 -21.02
N SER A 59 1.61 7.55 -21.34
CA SER A 59 2.80 7.83 -20.52
C SER A 59 2.71 7.33 -19.07
N THR A 60 2.18 6.12 -18.87
CA THR A 60 2.10 5.46 -17.56
C THR A 60 3.16 4.37 -17.41
N SER A 61 3.77 4.19 -16.25
CA SER A 61 4.56 2.98 -15.95
C SER A 61 3.73 2.08 -15.05
N CYS A 62 3.85 0.77 -15.21
CA CYS A 62 3.10 -0.19 -14.41
C CYS A 62 4.02 -1.13 -13.65
N TYR A 63 3.53 -1.69 -12.56
CA TYR A 63 4.12 -2.81 -11.85
C TYR A 63 3.24 -4.05 -12.02
N LEU A 64 3.87 -5.19 -12.21
CA LEU A 64 3.23 -6.50 -12.14
C LEU A 64 3.55 -7.10 -10.77
N TYR A 65 2.50 -7.58 -10.11
CA TYR A 65 2.57 -8.24 -8.82
C TYR A 65 2.20 -9.71 -8.98
N LEU A 66 2.86 -10.56 -8.21
CA LEU A 66 2.43 -11.94 -7.93
C LEU A 66 2.20 -12.02 -6.43
N GLU A 67 1.00 -12.40 -5.99
CA GLU A 67 0.63 -12.51 -4.56
C GLU A 67 0.92 -11.25 -3.72
N GLY A 68 0.95 -10.09 -4.38
CA GLY A 68 1.23 -8.79 -3.76
C GLY A 68 2.71 -8.38 -3.78
N GLN A 69 3.62 -9.25 -4.21
CA GLN A 69 5.04 -8.92 -4.38
C GLN A 69 5.34 -8.44 -5.80
N ILE A 70 6.15 -7.39 -5.92
CA ILE A 70 6.57 -6.85 -7.22
C ILE A 70 7.42 -7.90 -7.94
N ARG A 71 6.96 -8.31 -9.13
CA ARG A 71 7.70 -9.19 -10.03
C ARG A 71 8.44 -8.44 -11.12
N ALA A 72 7.84 -7.39 -11.66
CA ALA A 72 8.42 -6.62 -12.74
C ALA A 72 7.90 -5.18 -12.77
N GLN A 73 8.73 -4.28 -13.30
CA GLN A 73 8.31 -2.96 -13.73
C GLN A 73 8.15 -2.95 -15.25
N LEU A 74 6.99 -2.51 -15.72
CA LEU A 74 6.59 -2.46 -17.12
C LEU A 74 6.57 -1.00 -17.54
N LEU A 75 7.49 -0.63 -18.42
CA LEU A 75 7.57 0.72 -18.97
C LEU A 75 6.57 0.83 -20.13
N SER A 76 5.72 1.86 -20.14
CA SER A 76 4.88 2.11 -21.31
C SER A 76 5.72 2.74 -22.40
N ARG A 77 5.92 1.99 -23.48
CA ARG A 77 6.17 2.59 -24.79
C ARG A 77 4.99 2.48 -25.74
N GLU A 78 4.01 1.60 -25.46
CA GLU A 78 2.70 1.53 -26.13
C GLU A 78 1.85 0.36 -25.58
N ARG A 79 2.48 -0.68 -25.02
CA ARG A 79 1.86 -1.77 -24.24
C ARG A 79 2.85 -2.16 -23.13
N GLY A 80 2.40 -2.13 -21.88
CA GLY A 80 3.21 -2.63 -20.77
C GLY A 80 3.20 -4.15 -20.80
N ASP A 81 4.18 -4.73 -21.48
CA ASP A 81 4.29 -6.17 -21.69
C ASP A 81 5.47 -6.75 -20.88
N TYR A 82 5.23 -7.86 -20.20
CA TYR A 82 6.24 -8.61 -19.44
C TYR A 82 6.20 -10.07 -19.88
N ASN A 83 7.29 -10.54 -20.45
CA ASN A 83 7.47 -11.94 -20.82
C ASN A 83 8.05 -12.72 -19.64
N LEU A 84 7.32 -13.78 -19.27
CA LEU A 84 7.79 -14.81 -18.36
C LEU A 84 8.06 -16.08 -19.18
N SER A 85 9.34 -16.38 -19.37
CA SER A 85 9.79 -17.57 -20.09
C SER A 85 9.89 -18.78 -19.17
N HIS A 86 9.63 -19.97 -19.70
CA HIS A 86 9.83 -21.24 -19.01
C HIS A 86 9.11 -21.30 -17.65
N VAL A 87 7.78 -21.15 -17.70
CA VAL A 87 6.89 -21.15 -16.52
C VAL A 87 7.01 -22.46 -15.75
N GLN A 88 7.28 -22.39 -14.45
CA GLN A 88 7.33 -23.56 -13.57
C GLN A 88 6.17 -23.55 -12.57
N ASN A 89 5.95 -24.65 -11.84
CA ASN A 89 4.91 -24.69 -10.80
C ASN A 89 5.10 -23.61 -9.73
N GLY A 90 6.34 -23.18 -9.46
CA GLY A 90 6.65 -22.09 -8.54
C GLY A 90 6.21 -20.70 -9.03
N ASP A 91 5.86 -20.57 -10.31
CA ASP A 91 5.31 -19.34 -10.89
C ASP A 91 3.77 -19.31 -10.86
N SER A 92 3.13 -20.34 -10.28
CA SER A 92 1.69 -20.33 -10.06
C SER A 92 1.28 -19.28 -9.03
N GLY A 93 0.10 -18.70 -9.23
CA GLY A 93 -0.50 -17.77 -8.27
C GLY A 93 -1.27 -16.62 -8.92
N ARG A 94 -1.65 -15.66 -8.07
CA ARG A 94 -2.51 -14.53 -8.43
C ARG A 94 -1.68 -13.34 -8.88
N TYR A 95 -1.76 -13.04 -10.17
CA TYR A 95 -1.13 -11.88 -10.78
C TYR A 95 -2.06 -10.67 -10.77
N SER A 96 -1.51 -9.48 -10.54
CA SER A 96 -2.22 -8.21 -10.68
C SER A 96 -1.28 -7.12 -11.18
N CYS A 97 -1.82 -6.01 -11.69
CA CYS A 97 -1.00 -4.87 -12.09
C CYS A 97 -1.55 -3.54 -11.58
N GLN A 98 -0.65 -2.59 -11.37
CA GLN A 98 -0.98 -1.21 -10.97
C GLN A 98 -0.12 -0.24 -11.76
N CYS A 99 -0.70 0.85 -12.26
CA CYS A 99 -0.02 1.82 -13.09
C CYS A 99 0.06 3.19 -12.41
N TYR A 100 1.02 3.99 -12.82
CA TYR A 100 1.17 5.38 -12.39
C TYR A 100 1.62 6.27 -13.53
N THR A 101 1.30 7.56 -13.48
CA THR A 101 1.76 8.54 -14.48
C THR A 101 3.24 8.84 -14.34
N ILE A 102 3.98 8.89 -15.45
CA ILE A 102 5.42 9.22 -15.47
C ILE A 102 5.64 10.76 -15.41
N ASN A 103 4.64 11.52 -14.96
CA ASN A 103 4.72 12.98 -14.83
C ASN A 103 5.06 13.39 -13.38
N ALA A 104 5.12 14.70 -13.13
CA ALA A 104 5.47 15.25 -11.82
C ALA A 104 4.46 14.91 -10.70
N SER A 105 3.17 14.69 -11.03
CA SER A 105 2.14 14.38 -10.04
C SER A 105 2.18 12.92 -9.57
N ARG A 106 2.71 12.01 -10.40
CA ARG A 106 2.87 10.57 -10.12
C ARG A 106 1.60 9.95 -9.52
N GLU A 107 0.49 10.21 -10.19
CA GLU A 107 -0.83 9.69 -9.83
C GLU A 107 -0.87 8.18 -10.04
N TRP A 108 -1.50 7.48 -9.10
CA TRP A 108 -1.63 6.02 -9.14
C TRP A 108 -3.01 5.61 -9.62
N SER A 109 -3.07 4.45 -10.27
CA SER A 109 -4.33 3.77 -10.57
C SER A 109 -4.74 2.88 -9.40
N ALA A 110 -6.01 2.47 -9.40
CA ALA A 110 -6.41 1.27 -8.67
C ALA A 110 -5.62 0.04 -9.18
N VAL A 111 -5.54 -1.01 -8.36
CA VAL A 111 -5.01 -2.32 -8.77
C VAL A 111 -6.00 -2.98 -9.74
N SER A 112 -5.48 -3.67 -10.75
CA SER A 112 -6.27 -4.45 -11.71
C SER A 112 -7.05 -5.58 -11.03
N ASN A 113 -7.96 -6.20 -11.78
CA ASN A 113 -8.44 -7.53 -11.40
C ASN A 113 -7.27 -8.52 -11.33
N THR A 114 -7.41 -9.52 -10.47
CA THR A 114 -6.41 -10.59 -10.36
C THR A 114 -6.61 -11.63 -11.45
N LEU A 115 -5.51 -12.25 -11.87
CA LEU A 115 -5.48 -13.35 -12.83
C LEU A 115 -4.67 -14.50 -12.24
N ASP A 116 -5.25 -15.70 -12.20
CA ASP A 116 -4.63 -16.85 -11.56
C ASP A 116 -3.89 -17.67 -12.64
N LEU A 117 -2.56 -17.67 -12.61
CA LEU A 117 -1.76 -18.49 -13.51
C LEU A 117 -1.63 -19.89 -12.92
N VAL A 118 -2.06 -20.90 -13.68
CA VAL A 118 -2.03 -22.30 -13.26
C VAL A 118 -1.24 -23.13 -14.26
N PRO A 119 0.07 -23.36 -13.99
CA PRO A 119 0.89 -24.28 -14.76
C PRO A 119 0.38 -25.72 -14.55
N ARG A 120 0.07 -26.41 -15.64
CA ARG A 120 -0.26 -27.84 -15.66
C ARG A 120 1.00 -28.62 -16.02
N ILE A 121 1.23 -29.73 -15.33
CA ILE A 121 2.27 -30.67 -15.72
C ILE A 121 1.82 -31.30 -17.04
N SER A 122 2.58 -31.09 -18.11
CA SER A 122 2.42 -31.92 -19.29
C SER A 122 3.07 -33.27 -19.01
N LEU A 123 2.24 -34.27 -18.74
CA LEU A 123 2.60 -35.68 -18.83
C LEU A 123 2.72 -36.05 -20.32
N GLY A 124 3.60 -35.36 -21.04
CA GLY A 124 3.82 -35.54 -22.45
C GLY A 124 4.91 -36.57 -22.71
N CYS A 125 4.62 -37.86 -22.49
CA CYS A 125 5.06 -38.84 -23.49
C CYS A 125 3.93 -38.83 -24.53
N PRO A 126 4.14 -38.44 -25.80
CA PRO A 126 3.19 -38.86 -26.82
C PRO A 126 3.15 -40.38 -26.76
N LEU A 127 1.96 -40.96 -26.57
CA LEU A 127 1.71 -42.40 -26.45
C LEU A 127 2.08 -43.21 -27.73
N ALA A 128 3.01 -42.71 -28.55
CA ALA A 128 3.58 -43.33 -29.73
C ALA A 128 5.13 -43.44 -29.70
N LEU A 129 5.83 -42.97 -28.67
CA LEU A 129 7.31 -43.07 -28.59
C LEU A 129 7.87 -43.67 -27.29
N CYS A 130 7.01 -44.07 -26.35
CA CYS A 130 7.45 -44.81 -25.17
C CYS A 130 7.72 -46.28 -25.58
N VAL A 131 8.92 -46.59 -26.08
CA VAL A 131 9.45 -47.96 -26.07
C VAL A 131 9.79 -48.30 -24.61
N PRO A 132 9.31 -49.43 -24.05
CA PRO A 132 9.69 -49.82 -22.70
C PRO A 132 11.15 -50.23 -22.72
N LEU A 133 12.04 -49.47 -22.07
CA LEU A 133 13.33 -50.01 -21.66
C LEU A 133 13.18 -50.47 -20.22
N ASP A 134 13.25 -51.78 -20.07
CA ASP A 134 13.00 -52.55 -18.84
C ASP A 134 13.83 -52.11 -17.61
N PRO A 135 13.37 -52.50 -16.41
CA PRO A 135 13.80 -51.96 -15.12
C PRO A 135 15.08 -52.64 -14.63
N LEU A 136 15.95 -51.86 -14.00
CA LEU A 136 16.77 -52.23 -12.82
C LEU A 136 17.86 -51.18 -12.64
N LEU A 137 17.75 -50.38 -11.58
CA LEU A 137 18.83 -49.87 -10.72
C LEU A 137 18.32 -48.64 -9.96
N SER A 138 17.83 -48.86 -8.73
CA SER A 138 18.09 -47.92 -7.63
C SER A 138 19.34 -48.47 -6.92
N PRO A 139 20.18 -47.66 -6.23
CA PRO A 139 19.71 -46.99 -5.00
C PRO A 139 20.37 -45.64 -4.59
N ARG A 140 19.54 -44.81 -3.93
CA ARG A 140 19.85 -43.75 -2.92
C ARG A 140 20.72 -42.57 -3.43
N GLU A 141 20.52 -41.31 -3.03
CA GLU A 141 20.25 -40.67 -1.73
C GLU A 141 19.32 -39.45 -1.95
N GLY A 142 18.46 -38.97 -1.05
CA GLY A 142 18.59 -38.80 0.39
C GLY A 142 18.80 -37.32 0.71
N TRP A 143 17.71 -36.53 0.81
CA TRP A 143 17.60 -35.32 1.64
C TRP A 143 16.13 -35.10 2.01
N ASP A 144 15.69 -35.78 3.08
CA ASP A 144 14.63 -35.26 3.94
C ASP A 144 15.18 -34.06 4.71
N LEU A 145 14.38 -33.00 4.90
CA LEU A 145 14.35 -32.09 6.07
C LEU A 145 13.45 -30.84 5.78
N PRO A 146 12.89 -30.17 6.80
CA PRO A 146 11.50 -30.37 7.22
C PRO A 146 10.56 -29.22 6.84
N VAL A 147 9.30 -29.59 6.62
CA VAL A 147 8.13 -28.72 6.74
C VAL A 147 8.10 -28.15 8.15
N GLY A 148 8.28 -26.85 8.29
CA GLY A 148 8.33 -26.20 9.60
C GLY A 148 8.58 -24.71 9.52
N GLY A 149 7.83 -23.99 8.69
CA GLY A 149 7.81 -22.53 8.66
C GLY A 149 6.37 -22.05 8.79
N SER A 150 5.98 -21.67 10.00
CA SER A 150 4.72 -20.97 10.24
C SER A 150 4.66 -19.73 9.33
N PRO A 151 3.57 -19.48 8.59
CA PRO A 151 3.45 -18.22 7.89
C PRO A 151 3.35 -17.13 8.96
N VAL A 152 4.41 -16.33 9.09
CA VAL A 152 4.27 -15.02 9.69
C VAL A 152 3.30 -14.29 8.77
N THR A 153 2.01 -14.31 9.11
CA THR A 153 1.05 -13.33 8.65
C THR A 153 1.60 -12.00 9.11
N VAL A 154 2.33 -11.32 8.23
CA VAL A 154 2.59 -9.90 8.37
C VAL A 154 1.25 -9.26 8.01
N PRO A 155 0.49 -8.71 8.99
CA PRO A 155 -0.69 -7.97 8.63
C PRO A 155 -0.17 -6.72 7.92
N CYS A 156 -0.52 -6.54 6.65
CA CYS A 156 -0.45 -5.21 6.06
C CYS A 156 -1.49 -4.36 6.80
N VAL A 157 -1.05 -3.73 7.89
CA VAL A 157 -1.82 -2.67 8.55
C VAL A 157 -1.98 -1.55 7.52
N PRO A 158 -3.21 -1.16 7.17
CA PRO A 158 -3.42 -0.02 6.28
C PRO A 158 -2.81 1.22 6.94
N ALA A 159 -1.89 1.84 6.20
CA ALA A 159 -1.14 3.06 6.51
C ALA A 159 -1.72 3.92 7.64
N ASP A 160 -0.97 4.08 8.73
CA ASP A 160 -0.82 5.21 9.69
C ASP A 160 -1.87 6.33 9.79
N TYR A 161 -3.15 6.11 9.45
CA TYR A 161 -4.20 7.13 9.58
C TYR A 161 -4.61 7.29 11.05
N THR A 162 -4.51 6.23 11.84
CA THR A 162 -4.76 6.25 13.29
C THR A 162 -3.64 6.99 14.02
N LEU A 163 -2.38 6.84 13.59
CA LEU A 163 -1.24 7.55 14.16
C LEU A 163 -1.30 9.05 13.85
N CYS A 164 -1.59 9.43 12.59
CA CYS A 164 -1.78 10.84 12.22
C CYS A 164 -3.00 11.47 12.92
N ASN A 165 -4.10 10.74 13.08
CA ASN A 165 -5.27 11.22 13.80
C ASN A 165 -5.01 11.35 15.31
N ALA A 166 -4.21 10.45 15.90
CA ALA A 166 -3.78 10.52 17.29
C ALA A 166 -2.85 11.72 17.55
N VAL A 167 -1.90 11.99 16.65
CA VAL A 167 -1.01 13.16 16.73
C VAL A 167 -1.83 14.45 16.64
N ARG A 168 -2.83 14.51 15.75
CA ARG A 168 -3.76 15.66 15.64
C ARG A 168 -4.58 15.88 16.91
N LEU A 169 -5.14 14.81 17.50
CA LEU A 169 -5.87 14.89 18.77
C LEU A 169 -4.98 15.33 19.94
N ALA A 170 -3.75 14.82 20.01
CA ALA A 170 -2.78 15.18 21.04
C ALA A 170 -2.37 16.66 20.97
N LEU A 171 -2.12 17.17 19.76
CA LEU A 171 -1.82 18.59 19.52
C LEU A 171 -3.01 19.48 19.90
N ALA A 172 -4.24 19.09 19.53
CA ALA A 172 -5.45 19.83 19.89
C ALA A 172 -5.66 19.88 21.42
N ALA A 173 -5.48 18.75 22.11
CA ALA A 173 -5.61 18.69 23.58
C ALA A 173 -4.53 19.53 24.30
N ALA A 174 -3.28 19.53 23.81
CA ALA A 174 -2.20 20.33 24.37
C ALA A 174 -2.46 21.83 24.27
N LEU A 175 -2.98 22.29 23.12
CA LEU A 175 -3.34 23.70 22.92
C LEU A 175 -4.51 24.13 23.81
N LEU A 176 -5.51 23.27 24.01
CA LEU A 176 -6.62 23.53 24.93
C LEU A 176 -6.17 23.61 26.39
N LEU A 177 -5.25 22.74 26.82
CA LEU A 177 -4.64 22.79 28.15
C LEU A 177 -3.82 24.07 28.36
N LEU A 178 -3.03 24.49 27.36
CA LEU A 178 -2.24 25.72 27.44
C LEU A 178 -3.13 26.96 27.49
N MET A 179 -4.22 26.98 26.71
CA MET A 179 -5.26 28.00 26.80
C MET A 179 -5.92 28.04 28.19
N LEU A 180 -6.28 26.89 28.74
CA LEU A 180 -6.88 26.78 30.07
C LEU A 180 -5.93 27.26 31.18
N LEU A 181 -4.64 26.94 31.07
CA LEU A 181 -3.60 27.43 31.98
C LEU A 181 -3.40 28.94 31.89
N MET A 182 -3.51 29.53 30.70
CA MET A 182 -3.42 30.99 30.53
C MET A 182 -4.68 31.71 31.03
N LEU A 183 -5.84 31.03 31.02
CA LEU A 183 -7.11 31.51 31.59
C LEU A 183 -7.16 31.38 33.13
N LEU A 184 -6.56 30.33 33.69
CA LEU A 184 -6.50 30.06 35.14
C LEU A 184 -5.27 30.69 35.82
N GLY A 185 -4.17 30.88 35.10
CA GLY A 185 -2.93 31.51 35.58
C GLY A 185 -3.09 32.90 36.20
N PRO A 186 -3.98 33.79 35.71
CA PRO A 186 -4.25 35.05 36.40
C PRO A 186 -4.99 34.89 37.75
N LEU A 187 -5.58 33.73 38.08
CA LEU A 187 -6.23 33.49 39.37
C LEU A 187 -5.27 33.01 40.47
N THR A 188 -4.08 32.49 40.14
CA THR A 188 -3.10 32.02 41.14
C THR A 188 -2.02 33.04 41.45
N VAL A 189 -1.74 34.00 40.55
CA VAL A 189 -0.79 35.11 40.82
C VAL A 189 -1.45 36.27 41.58
N GLY A 190 -2.78 36.32 41.63
CA GLY A 190 -3.56 37.35 42.34
C GLY A 190 -3.72 37.14 43.85
N ALA A 191 -3.35 35.96 44.40
CA ALA A 191 -3.56 35.64 45.82
C ALA A 191 -2.27 35.70 46.69
N ALA A 192 -1.12 36.10 46.14
CA ALA A 192 0.16 36.15 46.87
C ALA A 192 0.68 37.58 47.14
N ARG A 193 -0.12 38.63 46.94
CA ARG A 193 0.30 40.03 47.20
C ARG A 193 -0.74 40.85 47.97
N SER A 194 -1.37 40.27 48.98
CA SER A 194 -2.17 41.01 49.97
C SER A 194 -1.47 41.12 51.33
N HIS A 195 -0.14 41.15 51.40
CA HIS A 195 0.58 41.44 52.66
C HIS A 195 1.94 42.11 52.36
N CYS A 196 1.92 43.40 51.99
CA CYS A 196 2.94 44.40 52.36
C CYS A 196 2.70 45.71 51.60
N TRP A 197 2.17 46.72 52.31
CA TRP A 197 2.65 48.12 52.39
C TRP A 197 1.52 49.02 52.92
N ARG A 198 1.31 48.95 54.23
CA ARG A 198 0.83 50.09 55.03
C ARG A 198 2.08 50.78 55.57
N SER A 199 2.54 51.86 54.95
CA SER A 199 3.27 52.98 55.58
C SER A 199 3.82 53.99 54.56
N ARG A 200 3.61 55.28 54.86
CA ARG A 200 4.07 56.52 54.19
C ARG A 200 3.33 56.85 52.88
N CYS A 201 2.66 57.98 52.69
CA CYS A 201 2.57 59.26 53.42
C CYS A 201 1.10 59.69 53.57
#